data_AF-A0A942FCI7-F1
#
_entry.id   AF-A0A942FCI7-F1
#
_cell.length_a   1.000
_cell.length_b   1.000
_cell.length_c   1.000
_cell.angle_alpha   90.00
_cell.angle_beta   90.00
_cell.angle_gamma   90.00
#
_symmetry.space_group_name_H-M   'P 1'
#
loop_
_entity.id
_entity.type
_entity.pdbx_description
1 polymer ?
#
loop_
_entity_poly.entity_id
_entity_poly.type
_entity_poly.pdbx_seq_one_letter_code
_entity_poly.pdbx_strand_id
1 'polypeptide(L)'
;MIRKIIFGITCFSVIAVKAQVMSLPTDDALKVDYPSSFEPKAGYPIAEKLASYKRIKLESDLSKLNEGEKKALGFMIEAAKHADNIFWMQSYGNKDSVMSRVKDENLKQFMLLNYGPWDRLNDDASFVKGIGEKPAGAGFYPKDMTKMEYDSIYGQSPVDANTIVLRNPEGRLEQRPYFMVYQQEITELSMNLMRASEAVGPQSGKDADMELSQFLRMRAEAIMMNGYQPSDIEWLKLKKSNLDIIIGPIENYEDKLNGVRNAFEAYVLIRDKDWGSKLDKYISFLPELQANLPVDSIYKSEKVNNSGSQLAVFDAVYYAGDCNAGSKTIAVNLPNDEQIQKEHGTRRSQLKNVMRAKFDNMVVPISQMVIDPAQRASVNFDAFFNNVMFHEVAHGLGIKNTIDGKTTVREALGANYSAIEECKADVLGLYMVTQLVDKGELSGKLEEYYVTFTASIFRSVRFGASSAHGRANMITFNTLLNAGAIVRQSNGTYKVNVDVMKKTIQKLAGELLVLQGNGNNDAVTEYLATKAIVPSALGKDLDKINKSGIPVDLIFEQGKSVLGLE
;
A
#
# COMPACT_ATOMS: atom_id res chain seq x y z
N MET A 1 15.95 -45.01 42.56
CA MET A 1 16.04 -43.55 42.34
C MET A 1 17.20 -43.29 41.38
N ILE A 2 16.98 -43.36 40.06
CA ILE A 2 17.89 -42.96 38.97
C ILE A 2 17.06 -42.88 37.68
N ARG A 3 17.33 -41.84 36.88
CA ARG A 3 16.80 -41.47 35.56
C ARG A 3 17.05 -42.54 34.47
N LYS A 4 16.12 -42.69 33.51
CA LYS A 4 16.33 -42.54 32.05
C LYS A 4 15.07 -42.90 31.22
N ILE A 5 14.63 -41.92 30.41
CA ILE A 5 14.24 -41.98 28.98
C ILE A 5 13.33 -43.13 28.53
N ILE A 6 12.08 -42.82 28.16
CA ILE A 6 11.45 -43.20 26.87
C ILE A 6 10.55 -42.05 26.41
N PHE A 7 10.93 -41.43 25.30
CA PHE A 7 10.12 -40.56 24.45
C PHE A 7 9.31 -41.48 23.52
N GLY A 8 8.01 -41.23 23.33
CA GLY A 8 7.21 -42.05 22.42
C GLY A 8 5.75 -41.63 22.34
N ILE A 9 5.45 -40.81 21.32
CA ILE A 9 4.25 -40.86 20.46
C ILE A 9 2.89 -40.96 21.18
N THR A 10 2.14 -39.87 21.16
CA THR A 10 0.67 -39.84 21.34
C THR A 10 0.20 -38.44 20.93
N CYS A 11 -0.80 -38.21 20.10
CA CYS A 11 -1.59 -39.01 19.18
C CYS A 11 -2.27 -37.97 18.27
N PHE A 12 -2.03 -38.02 16.96
CA PHE A 12 -2.92 -37.38 15.98
C PHE A 12 -4.22 -38.19 15.93
N SER A 13 -5.20 -37.83 16.75
CA SER A 13 -6.57 -38.30 16.55
C SER A 13 -7.20 -37.47 15.45
N VAL A 14 -7.14 -38.02 14.24
CA VAL A 14 -7.99 -37.67 13.10
C VAL A 14 -9.45 -37.81 13.54
N ILE A 15 -10.08 -36.69 13.90
CA ILE A 15 -11.54 -36.64 13.99
C ILE A 15 -12.04 -36.63 12.55
N ALA A 16 -12.36 -37.82 12.05
CA ALA A 16 -13.20 -37.98 10.87
C ALA A 16 -14.61 -37.45 11.20
N VAL A 17 -14.79 -36.14 11.10
CA VAL A 17 -16.13 -35.59 10.90
C VAL A 17 -16.58 -36.13 9.56
N LYS A 18 -17.59 -37.02 9.58
CA LYS A 18 -18.40 -37.30 8.39
C LYS A 18 -19.02 -35.98 7.97
N ALA A 19 -18.30 -35.24 7.13
CA ALA A 19 -18.90 -34.22 6.30
C ALA A 19 -19.96 -34.94 5.48
N GLN A 20 -21.23 -34.76 5.86
CA GLN A 20 -22.28 -34.79 4.88
C GLN A 20 -21.78 -33.90 3.75
N VAL A 21 -21.51 -34.51 2.59
CA VAL A 21 -21.27 -33.79 1.35
C VAL A 21 -22.57 -33.06 1.05
N MET A 22 -22.81 -31.94 1.72
CA MET A 22 -23.53 -30.85 1.11
C MET A 22 -22.71 -30.55 -0.12
N SER A 23 -23.29 -30.79 -1.29
CA SER A 23 -22.78 -30.26 -2.54
C SER A 23 -22.38 -28.81 -2.29
N LEU A 24 -21.07 -28.57 -2.24
CA LEU A 24 -20.51 -27.24 -2.10
C LEU A 24 -21.08 -26.41 -3.25
N PRO A 25 -21.50 -25.15 -3.03
CA PRO A 25 -21.86 -24.28 -4.13
C PRO A 25 -20.63 -24.13 -5.03
N THR A 26 -20.59 -24.91 -6.11
CA THR A 26 -19.63 -24.84 -7.21
C THR A 26 -19.82 -23.51 -7.91
N ASP A 27 -18.84 -22.60 -7.93
CA ASP A 27 -18.75 -21.36 -8.75
C ASP A 27 -19.98 -20.43 -8.87
N ASP A 28 -21.14 -20.81 -8.33
CA ASP A 28 -22.46 -20.25 -8.64
C ASP A 28 -22.69 -18.96 -7.87
N ALA A 29 -22.06 -18.84 -6.70
CA ALA A 29 -22.12 -17.65 -5.85
C ALA A 29 -21.33 -16.47 -6.41
N LEU A 30 -20.28 -16.73 -7.19
CA LEU A 30 -19.44 -15.70 -7.85
C LEU A 30 -19.68 -15.67 -9.37
N LYS A 31 -20.83 -16.14 -9.86
CA LYS A 31 -21.17 -16.16 -11.29
C LYS A 31 -21.06 -14.75 -11.88
N VAL A 32 -19.93 -14.47 -12.51
CA VAL A 32 -19.76 -13.33 -13.40
C VAL A 32 -20.11 -13.83 -14.79
N ASP A 33 -21.17 -13.27 -15.36
CA ASP A 33 -21.49 -13.51 -16.76
C ASP A 33 -20.42 -12.84 -17.62
N TYR A 34 -19.54 -13.65 -18.21
CA TYR A 34 -18.46 -13.17 -19.06
C TYR A 34 -18.93 -13.15 -20.52
N PRO A 35 -18.60 -12.11 -21.30
CA PRO A 35 -18.78 -12.17 -22.74
C PRO A 35 -18.02 -13.37 -23.31
N SER A 36 -18.51 -13.90 -24.45
CA SER A 36 -17.86 -15.01 -25.16
C SER A 36 -16.43 -14.69 -25.58
N SER A 37 -16.13 -13.41 -25.80
CA SER A 37 -14.77 -12.89 -26.01
C SER A 37 -14.65 -11.46 -25.52
N PHE A 38 -13.46 -11.10 -25.04
CA PHE A 38 -13.12 -9.72 -24.70
C PHE A 38 -12.43 -9.02 -25.88
N GLU A 39 -12.94 -7.85 -26.26
CA GLU A 39 -12.38 -7.01 -27.32
C GLU A 39 -11.99 -5.63 -26.77
N PRO A 40 -10.91 -5.02 -27.28
CA PRO A 40 -10.56 -3.64 -26.93
C PRO A 40 -11.71 -2.68 -27.24
N LYS A 41 -11.94 -1.71 -26.34
CA LYS A 41 -12.86 -0.60 -26.61
C LYS A 41 -12.27 0.29 -27.70
N ALA A 42 -13.07 0.59 -28.73
CA ALA A 42 -12.64 1.45 -29.84
C ALA A 42 -12.13 2.80 -29.32
N GLY A 43 -10.94 3.20 -29.79
CA GLY A 43 -10.29 4.46 -29.40
C GLY A 43 -9.55 4.43 -28.06
N TYR A 44 -9.61 3.35 -27.28
CA TYR A 44 -8.82 3.25 -26.04
C TYR A 44 -7.36 2.86 -26.35
N PRO A 45 -6.35 3.65 -25.93
CA PRO A 45 -4.96 3.46 -26.37
C PRO A 45 -4.21 2.42 -25.50
N ILE A 46 -4.66 1.17 -25.49
CA ILE A 46 -4.11 0.10 -24.62
C ILE A 46 -2.59 -0.07 -24.79
N ALA A 47 -2.10 -0.12 -26.03
CA ALA A 47 -0.68 -0.32 -26.31
C ALA A 47 0.18 0.85 -25.79
N GLU A 48 -0.29 2.08 -25.94
CA GLU A 48 0.41 3.28 -25.42
C GLU A 48 0.39 3.29 -23.89
N LYS A 49 -0.73 2.91 -23.27
CA LYS A 49 -0.87 2.79 -21.82
C LYS A 49 0.09 1.74 -21.27
N LEU A 50 0.19 0.56 -21.87
CA LEU A 50 1.17 -0.45 -21.48
C LEU A 50 2.61 0.04 -21.65
N ALA A 51 2.93 0.70 -22.76
CA ALA A 51 4.25 1.27 -23.02
C ALA A 51 4.64 2.37 -22.01
N SER A 52 3.64 2.99 -21.35
CA SER A 52 3.88 3.94 -20.27
C SER A 52 4.35 3.30 -18.96
N TYR A 53 4.38 1.98 -18.83
CA TYR A 53 4.95 1.31 -17.67
C TYR A 53 6.36 0.79 -17.95
N LYS A 54 7.25 0.94 -16.98
CA LYS A 54 8.60 0.37 -17.04
C LYS A 54 8.59 -1.03 -16.47
N ARG A 55 8.93 -2.03 -17.30
CA ARG A 55 9.25 -3.36 -16.80
C ARG A 55 10.56 -3.34 -16.02
N ILE A 56 10.55 -3.87 -14.80
CA ILE A 56 11.73 -4.07 -13.96
C ILE A 56 11.75 -5.50 -13.42
N LYS A 57 12.95 -6.01 -13.12
CA LYS A 57 13.09 -7.27 -12.40
C LYS A 57 13.10 -7.01 -10.90
N LEU A 58 12.35 -7.82 -10.14
CA LEU A 58 12.42 -7.81 -8.68
C LEU A 58 13.50 -8.78 -8.21
N GLU A 59 14.73 -8.27 -8.13
CA GLU A 59 15.92 -9.01 -7.70
C GLU A 59 16.37 -8.56 -6.30
N SER A 60 17.14 -9.42 -5.64
CA SER A 60 17.79 -9.15 -4.35
C SER A 60 19.02 -10.06 -4.20
N ASP A 61 19.97 -9.64 -3.38
CA ASP A 61 21.12 -10.47 -3.01
C ASP A 61 20.69 -11.62 -2.07
N LEU A 62 20.73 -12.86 -2.58
CA LEU A 62 20.35 -14.06 -1.83
C LEU A 62 21.54 -14.72 -1.12
N SER A 63 22.77 -14.19 -1.25
CA SER A 63 23.97 -14.77 -0.64
C SER A 63 23.92 -14.82 0.90
N LYS A 64 23.11 -13.93 1.48
CA LYS A 64 22.86 -13.85 2.94
C LYS A 64 21.86 -14.90 3.44
N LEU A 65 21.15 -15.60 2.53
CA LEU A 65 20.14 -16.59 2.88
C LEU A 65 20.74 -18.00 2.92
N ASN A 66 20.38 -18.75 3.95
CA ASN A 66 20.65 -20.18 4.03
C ASN A 66 19.69 -21.00 3.15
N GLU A 67 19.98 -22.30 2.96
CA GLU A 67 19.17 -23.17 2.10
C GLU A 67 17.72 -23.35 2.58
N GLY A 68 17.49 -23.34 3.89
CA GLY A 68 16.14 -23.37 4.47
C GLY A 68 15.36 -22.09 4.15
N GLU A 69 16.01 -20.93 4.29
CA GLU A 69 15.45 -19.62 3.91
C GLU A 69 15.13 -19.56 2.40
N LYS A 70 16.03 -20.02 1.53
CA LYS A 70 15.76 -20.05 0.07
C LYS A 70 14.55 -20.93 -0.28
N LYS A 71 14.41 -22.08 0.37
CA LYS A 71 13.24 -22.95 0.20
C LYS A 71 11.96 -22.29 0.72
N ALA A 72 12.01 -21.69 1.90
CA ALA A 72 10.88 -20.96 2.47
C ALA A 72 10.45 -19.81 1.56
N LEU A 73 11.41 -19.06 1.01
CA LEU A 73 11.16 -17.99 0.05
C LEU A 73 10.42 -18.49 -1.20
N GLY A 74 10.82 -19.65 -1.74
CA GLY A 74 10.11 -20.30 -2.84
C GLY A 74 8.65 -20.61 -2.50
N PHE A 75 8.38 -21.18 -1.32
CA PHE A 75 7.03 -21.47 -0.86
C PHE A 75 6.20 -20.20 -0.55
N MET A 76 6.82 -19.15 -0.02
CA MET A 76 6.17 -17.86 0.21
C MET A 76 5.68 -17.23 -1.11
N ILE A 77 6.46 -17.38 -2.19
CA ILE A 77 6.06 -16.95 -3.55
C ILE A 77 4.87 -17.78 -4.05
N GLU A 78 4.85 -19.10 -3.83
CA GLU A 78 3.70 -19.93 -4.21
C GLU A 78 2.44 -19.55 -3.41
N ALA A 79 2.55 -19.28 -2.10
CA ALA A 79 1.43 -18.77 -1.30
C ALA A 79 0.91 -17.43 -1.85
N ALA A 80 1.80 -16.50 -2.21
CA ALA A 80 1.43 -15.21 -2.78
C ALA A 80 0.63 -15.33 -4.10
N LYS A 81 0.91 -16.33 -4.95
CA LYS A 81 0.12 -16.57 -6.19
C LYS A 81 -1.34 -16.92 -5.89
N HIS A 82 -1.61 -17.61 -4.79
CA HIS A 82 -2.98 -17.92 -4.39
C HIS A 82 -3.70 -16.67 -3.86
N ALA A 83 -2.99 -15.80 -3.12
CA ALA A 83 -3.54 -14.48 -2.77
C ALA A 83 -3.86 -13.64 -4.02
N ASP A 84 -3.03 -13.72 -5.06
CA ASP A 84 -3.27 -13.09 -6.36
C ASP A 84 -4.60 -13.56 -6.99
N ASN A 85 -4.81 -14.87 -7.03
CA ASN A 85 -6.03 -15.47 -7.60
C ASN A 85 -7.29 -15.05 -6.81
N ILE A 86 -7.20 -14.98 -5.49
CA ILE A 86 -8.30 -14.51 -4.64
C ILE A 86 -8.63 -13.06 -4.97
N PHE A 87 -7.63 -12.20 -5.07
CA PHE A 87 -7.86 -10.79 -5.40
C PHE A 87 -8.45 -10.60 -6.81
N TRP A 88 -8.08 -11.44 -7.78
CA TRP A 88 -8.76 -11.47 -9.08
C TRP A 88 -10.27 -11.66 -8.94
N MET A 89 -10.70 -12.61 -8.10
CA MET A 89 -12.12 -12.84 -7.81
C MET A 89 -12.76 -11.68 -7.03
N GLN A 90 -12.03 -11.07 -6.09
CA GLN A 90 -12.50 -9.89 -5.36
C GLN A 90 -12.64 -8.64 -6.24
N SER A 91 -11.78 -8.48 -7.24
CA SER A 91 -11.77 -7.30 -8.11
C SER A 91 -12.73 -7.43 -9.29
N TYR A 92 -12.75 -8.61 -9.94
CA TYR A 92 -13.54 -8.83 -11.14
C TYR A 92 -14.11 -10.24 -11.27
N GLY A 93 -13.27 -11.27 -11.20
CA GLY A 93 -13.66 -12.65 -11.44
C GLY A 93 -12.47 -13.60 -11.59
N ASN A 94 -12.73 -14.89 -11.83
CA ASN A 94 -11.69 -15.92 -11.96
C ASN A 94 -10.71 -15.60 -13.12
N LYS A 95 -9.43 -15.43 -12.79
CA LYS A 95 -8.36 -15.02 -13.72
C LYS A 95 -8.30 -15.90 -14.97
N ASP A 96 -8.21 -17.22 -14.83
CA ASP A 96 -8.01 -18.12 -15.96
C ASP A 96 -9.24 -18.15 -16.89
N SER A 97 -10.43 -18.09 -16.30
CA SER A 97 -11.68 -17.95 -17.04
C SER A 97 -11.71 -16.66 -17.86
N VAL A 98 -11.30 -15.53 -17.28
CA VAL A 98 -11.22 -14.26 -18.02
C VAL A 98 -10.16 -14.33 -19.11
N MET A 99 -8.92 -14.72 -18.75
CA MET A 99 -7.76 -14.67 -19.65
C MET A 99 -7.86 -15.64 -20.83
N SER A 100 -8.55 -16.77 -20.69
CA SER A 100 -8.82 -17.70 -21.80
C SER A 100 -9.74 -17.12 -22.88
N ARG A 101 -10.49 -16.05 -22.57
CA ARG A 101 -11.41 -15.36 -23.49
C ARG A 101 -10.81 -14.10 -24.12
N VAL A 102 -9.58 -13.74 -23.76
CA VAL A 102 -8.86 -12.58 -24.30
C VAL A 102 -7.88 -13.06 -25.39
N LYS A 103 -8.13 -12.67 -26.64
CA LYS A 103 -7.27 -13.04 -27.78
C LYS A 103 -6.17 -12.03 -28.08
N ASP A 104 -6.45 -10.74 -27.84
CA ASP A 104 -5.49 -9.66 -28.05
C ASP A 104 -4.48 -9.63 -26.90
N GLU A 105 -3.19 -9.75 -27.21
CA GLU A 105 -2.15 -9.88 -26.18
C GLU A 105 -1.95 -8.57 -25.41
N ASN A 106 -2.08 -7.41 -26.05
CA ASN A 106 -1.98 -6.13 -25.35
C ASN A 106 -3.14 -5.96 -24.36
N LEU A 107 -4.36 -6.30 -24.79
CA LEU A 107 -5.52 -6.31 -23.89
C LEU A 107 -5.29 -7.27 -22.72
N LYS A 108 -4.79 -8.47 -22.99
CA LYS A 108 -4.50 -9.47 -21.96
C LYS A 108 -3.51 -8.95 -20.92
N GLN A 109 -2.38 -8.40 -21.35
CA GLN A 109 -1.37 -7.82 -20.45
C GLN A 109 -1.93 -6.63 -19.67
N PHE A 110 -2.76 -5.79 -20.28
CA PHE A 110 -3.33 -4.64 -19.60
C PHE A 110 -4.44 -5.02 -18.61
N MET A 111 -5.22 -6.05 -18.90
CA MET A 111 -6.15 -6.65 -17.92
C MET A 111 -5.37 -7.27 -16.76
N LEU A 112 -4.26 -7.99 -17.05
CA LEU A 112 -3.40 -8.58 -16.02
C LEU A 112 -2.86 -7.51 -15.06
N LEU A 113 -2.43 -6.38 -15.59
CA LEU A 113 -1.92 -5.24 -14.82
C LEU A 113 -2.98 -4.57 -13.93
N ASN A 114 -4.23 -4.53 -14.39
CA ASN A 114 -5.31 -3.82 -13.72
C ASN A 114 -6.25 -4.72 -12.91
N TYR A 115 -6.03 -6.04 -12.91
CA TYR A 115 -6.91 -7.01 -12.25
C TYR A 115 -8.37 -6.93 -12.75
N GLY A 116 -8.54 -6.62 -14.03
CA GLY A 116 -9.85 -6.44 -14.65
C GLY A 116 -9.85 -5.49 -15.85
N PRO A 117 -11.03 -5.21 -16.43
CA PRO A 117 -11.21 -4.42 -17.65
C PRO A 117 -11.26 -2.88 -17.44
N TRP A 118 -10.69 -2.35 -16.36
CA TRP A 118 -10.75 -0.93 -15.98
C TRP A 118 -9.36 -0.36 -15.69
N ASP A 119 -9.03 0.81 -16.26
CA ASP A 119 -7.72 1.44 -16.10
C ASP A 119 -7.65 2.16 -14.75
N ARG A 120 -6.94 1.55 -13.79
CA ARG A 120 -6.83 2.04 -12.41
C ARG A 120 -6.13 3.40 -12.31
N LEU A 121 -5.34 3.79 -13.30
CA LEU A 121 -4.68 5.11 -13.36
C LEU A 121 -5.48 6.14 -14.16
N ASN A 122 -6.69 5.78 -14.58
CA ASN A 122 -7.58 6.64 -15.36
C ASN A 122 -9.02 6.51 -14.84
N ASP A 123 -9.19 6.68 -13.52
CA ASP A 123 -10.49 6.67 -12.83
C ASP A 123 -11.34 5.41 -13.08
N ASP A 124 -10.69 4.25 -13.17
CA ASP A 124 -11.32 2.97 -13.52
C ASP A 124 -12.13 3.05 -14.83
N ALA A 125 -11.69 3.87 -15.79
CA ALA A 125 -12.33 3.93 -17.10
C ALA A 125 -12.24 2.55 -17.79
N SER A 126 -13.39 2.05 -18.26
CA SER A 126 -13.40 0.79 -18.99
C SER A 126 -12.69 0.92 -20.33
N PHE A 127 -11.77 -0.01 -20.59
CA PHE A 127 -11.02 -0.14 -21.84
C PHE A 127 -11.45 -1.34 -22.68
N VAL A 128 -12.53 -2.02 -22.28
CA VAL A 128 -13.07 -3.20 -22.96
C VAL A 128 -14.44 -2.88 -23.55
N LYS A 129 -14.68 -3.33 -24.78
CA LYS A 129 -15.96 -3.13 -25.47
C LYS A 129 -17.10 -3.82 -24.72
N GLY A 130 -18.19 -3.08 -24.49
CA GLY A 130 -19.41 -3.61 -23.85
C GLY A 130 -19.33 -3.75 -22.32
N ILE A 131 -18.18 -3.48 -21.71
CA ILE A 131 -18.05 -3.42 -20.25
C ILE A 131 -18.36 -1.98 -19.78
N GLY A 132 -19.24 -1.87 -18.79
CA GLY A 132 -19.62 -0.60 -18.17
C GLY A 132 -18.63 -0.09 -17.14
N GLU A 133 -19.09 0.79 -16.26
CA GLU A 133 -18.31 1.28 -15.12
C GLU A 133 -17.95 0.15 -14.14
N LYS A 134 -16.84 0.30 -13.44
CA LYS A 134 -16.43 -0.65 -12.40
C LYS A 134 -17.46 -0.61 -11.27
N PRO A 135 -18.05 -1.75 -10.86
CA PRO A 135 -18.95 -1.77 -9.72
C PRO A 135 -18.22 -1.27 -8.46
N ALA A 136 -18.83 -0.32 -7.73
CA ALA A 136 -18.23 0.24 -6.53
C ALA A 136 -17.95 -0.82 -5.45
N GLY A 137 -18.80 -1.84 -5.36
CA GLY A 137 -18.62 -2.96 -4.43
C GLY A 137 -17.72 -4.09 -4.95
N ALA A 138 -17.11 -3.92 -6.14
CA ALA A 138 -16.30 -4.94 -6.82
C ALA A 138 -16.97 -6.34 -6.79
N GLY A 139 -16.22 -7.38 -6.44
CA GLY A 139 -16.70 -8.75 -6.24
C GLY A 139 -17.14 -9.05 -4.80
N PHE A 140 -17.27 -8.06 -3.92
CA PHE A 140 -17.62 -8.28 -2.51
C PHE A 140 -19.12 -8.27 -2.23
N TYR A 141 -19.93 -7.77 -3.15
CA TYR A 141 -21.38 -7.59 -3.00
C TYR A 141 -22.12 -8.00 -4.27
N PRO A 142 -23.42 -8.38 -4.17
CA PRO A 142 -24.24 -8.62 -5.35
C PRO A 142 -24.40 -7.33 -6.16
N LYS A 143 -24.31 -7.40 -7.49
CA LYS A 143 -24.38 -6.23 -8.37
C LYS A 143 -25.71 -5.47 -8.30
N ASP A 144 -26.78 -6.17 -7.95
CA ASP A 144 -28.14 -5.63 -7.81
C ASP A 144 -28.49 -5.23 -6.37
N MET A 145 -27.55 -5.37 -5.43
CA MET A 145 -27.76 -5.02 -4.03
C MET A 145 -28.01 -3.53 -3.88
N THR A 146 -29.10 -3.18 -3.19
CA THR A 146 -29.38 -1.78 -2.87
C THR A 146 -28.81 -1.41 -1.51
N LYS A 147 -28.53 -0.11 -1.31
CA LYS A 147 -28.11 0.40 0.00
C LYS A 147 -29.17 0.14 1.09
N MET A 148 -30.45 0.31 0.77
CA MET A 148 -31.54 0.03 1.71
C MET A 148 -31.57 -1.44 2.15
N GLU A 149 -31.36 -2.36 1.20
CA GLU A 149 -31.28 -3.80 1.49
C GLU A 149 -30.12 -4.09 2.45
N TYR A 150 -28.93 -3.57 2.15
CA TYR A 150 -27.75 -3.71 2.99
C TYR A 150 -27.95 -3.12 4.39
N ASP A 151 -28.41 -1.87 4.49
CA ASP A 151 -28.60 -1.16 5.74
C ASP A 151 -29.65 -1.83 6.63
N SER A 152 -30.68 -2.45 6.04
CA SER A 152 -31.72 -3.17 6.79
C SER A 152 -31.21 -4.40 7.53
N ILE A 153 -30.13 -5.01 7.06
CA ILE A 153 -29.54 -6.23 7.65
C ILE A 153 -28.29 -5.89 8.48
N TYR A 154 -27.46 -4.97 7.97
CA TYR A 154 -26.11 -4.74 8.48
C TYR A 154 -25.88 -3.32 9.00
N GLY A 155 -26.84 -2.40 8.85
CA GLY A 155 -26.67 -0.98 9.22
C GLY A 155 -26.49 -0.71 10.72
N GLN A 156 -26.74 -1.70 11.58
CA GLN A 156 -26.58 -1.58 13.04
C GLN A 156 -25.70 -2.66 13.68
N SER A 157 -25.10 -3.56 12.89
CA SER A 157 -24.28 -4.66 13.39
C SER A 157 -22.83 -4.54 12.92
N PRO A 158 -21.84 -4.96 13.73
CA PRO A 158 -20.46 -5.08 13.25
C PRO A 158 -20.43 -6.00 12.03
N VAL A 159 -19.88 -5.50 10.93
CA VAL A 159 -19.72 -6.27 9.70
C VAL A 159 -18.30 -6.82 9.68
N ASP A 160 -18.17 -8.13 9.51
CA ASP A 160 -16.86 -8.77 9.39
C ASP A 160 -16.21 -8.41 8.05
N ALA A 161 -15.11 -7.66 8.09
CA ALA A 161 -14.36 -7.18 6.93
C ALA A 161 -13.86 -8.30 6.00
N ASN A 162 -13.80 -9.55 6.47
CA ASN A 162 -13.25 -10.71 5.77
C ASN A 162 -14.34 -11.67 5.27
N THR A 163 -15.47 -11.12 4.82
CA THR A 163 -16.61 -11.86 4.26
C THR A 163 -17.07 -11.25 2.93
N ILE A 164 -17.74 -12.04 2.10
CA ILE A 164 -18.50 -11.56 0.93
C ILE A 164 -19.99 -11.54 1.28
N VAL A 165 -20.72 -10.54 0.77
CA VAL A 165 -22.19 -10.57 0.76
C VAL A 165 -22.67 -11.23 -0.53
N LEU A 166 -23.52 -12.24 -0.40
CA LEU A 166 -24.07 -13.01 -1.52
C LEU A 166 -25.59 -13.09 -1.40
N ARG A 167 -26.27 -13.39 -2.51
CA ARG A 167 -27.68 -13.80 -2.46
C ARG A 167 -27.76 -15.29 -2.19
N ASN A 168 -28.56 -15.67 -1.19
CA ASN A 168 -28.88 -17.07 -0.93
C ASN A 168 -29.94 -17.58 -1.94
N PRO A 169 -30.28 -18.89 -1.96
CA PRO A 169 -31.28 -19.44 -2.89
C PRO A 169 -32.68 -18.81 -2.77
N GLU A 170 -33.02 -18.18 -1.65
CA GLU A 170 -34.28 -17.43 -1.47
C GLU A 170 -34.16 -15.95 -1.86
N GLY A 171 -33.02 -15.52 -2.43
CA GLY A 171 -32.75 -14.16 -2.88
C GLY A 171 -32.34 -13.17 -1.79
N ARG A 172 -32.19 -13.62 -0.54
CA ARG A 172 -31.80 -12.77 0.61
C ARG A 172 -30.29 -12.60 0.71
N LEU A 173 -29.83 -11.46 1.23
CA LEU A 173 -28.41 -11.26 1.50
C LEU A 173 -27.91 -12.16 2.64
N GLU A 174 -26.74 -12.74 2.46
CA GLU A 174 -26.02 -13.56 3.43
C GLU A 174 -24.53 -13.20 3.40
N GLN A 175 -23.89 -13.09 4.57
CA GLN A 175 -22.44 -12.95 4.65
C GLN A 175 -21.78 -14.33 4.71
N ARG A 176 -20.74 -14.54 3.89
CA ARG A 176 -19.92 -15.75 3.92
C ARG A 176 -18.44 -15.39 4.08
N PRO A 177 -17.74 -15.93 5.09
CA PRO A 177 -16.32 -15.70 5.29
C PRO A 177 -15.48 -16.21 4.14
N TYR A 178 -14.35 -15.53 3.92
CA TYR A 178 -13.44 -15.79 2.82
C TYR A 178 -12.96 -17.24 2.75
N PHE A 179 -12.65 -17.90 3.87
CA PHE A 179 -12.21 -19.31 3.89
C PHE A 179 -13.24 -20.29 3.32
N MET A 180 -14.53 -19.95 3.36
CA MET A 180 -15.57 -20.77 2.73
C MET A 180 -15.72 -20.42 1.24
N VAL A 181 -15.66 -19.13 0.90
CA VAL A 181 -15.88 -18.69 -0.49
C VAL A 181 -14.69 -19.05 -1.39
N TYR A 182 -13.47 -18.88 -0.89
CA TYR A 182 -12.22 -19.10 -1.63
C TYR A 182 -11.49 -20.36 -1.17
N GLN A 183 -12.25 -21.39 -0.76
CA GLN A 183 -11.73 -22.55 -0.05
C GLN A 183 -10.51 -23.19 -0.72
N GLN A 184 -10.53 -23.38 -2.05
CA GLN A 184 -9.41 -23.98 -2.78
C GLN A 184 -8.14 -23.14 -2.67
N GLU A 185 -8.22 -21.85 -3.04
CA GLU A 185 -7.08 -20.94 -3.01
C GLU A 185 -6.55 -20.74 -1.59
N ILE A 186 -7.44 -20.61 -0.60
CA ILE A 186 -7.05 -20.47 0.82
C ILE A 186 -6.36 -21.74 1.33
N THR A 187 -6.82 -22.92 0.94
CA THR A 187 -6.19 -24.19 1.34
C THR A 187 -4.76 -24.28 0.80
N GLU A 188 -4.57 -24.01 -0.49
CA GLU A 188 -3.24 -24.05 -1.12
C GLU A 188 -2.30 -22.94 -0.60
N LEU A 189 -2.83 -21.73 -0.38
CA LEU A 189 -2.10 -20.64 0.25
C LEU A 189 -1.57 -21.06 1.63
N SER A 190 -2.46 -21.53 2.51
CA SER A 190 -2.10 -21.93 3.88
C SER A 190 -1.14 -23.12 3.88
N MET A 191 -1.31 -24.11 3.00
CA MET A 191 -0.35 -25.21 2.87
C MET A 191 1.05 -24.74 2.46
N ASN A 192 1.15 -23.78 1.55
CA ASN A 192 2.45 -23.23 1.16
C ASN A 192 3.09 -22.42 2.30
N LEU A 193 2.32 -21.67 3.09
CA LEU A 193 2.83 -21.01 4.30
C LEU A 193 3.32 -22.03 5.34
N MET A 194 2.61 -23.16 5.51
CA MET A 194 3.06 -24.25 6.40
C MET A 194 4.37 -24.88 5.91
N ARG A 195 4.52 -25.14 4.60
CA ARG A 195 5.78 -25.62 4.01
C ARG A 195 6.91 -24.62 4.17
N ALA A 196 6.62 -23.32 4.04
CA ALA A 196 7.60 -22.28 4.30
C ALA A 196 8.04 -22.28 5.78
N SER A 197 7.08 -22.38 6.71
CA SER A 197 7.34 -22.53 8.15
C SER A 197 8.24 -23.74 8.42
N GLU A 198 7.90 -24.90 7.87
CA GLU A 198 8.69 -26.12 8.02
C GLU A 198 10.10 -25.96 7.47
N ALA A 199 10.33 -25.19 6.41
CA ALA A 199 11.66 -24.99 5.83
C ALA A 199 12.59 -24.13 6.70
N VAL A 200 12.07 -23.15 7.45
CA VAL A 200 12.81 -22.31 8.43
C VAL A 200 12.60 -22.72 9.89
N GLY A 201 12.01 -23.89 10.13
CA GLY A 201 11.70 -24.44 11.45
C GLY A 201 12.92 -24.75 12.34
N PRO A 202 12.73 -25.49 13.45
CA PRO A 202 13.75 -25.73 14.49
C PRO A 202 15.09 -26.29 13.98
N GLN A 203 15.08 -26.99 12.85
CA GLN A 203 16.28 -27.51 12.19
C GLN A 203 17.25 -26.42 11.71
N SER A 204 16.80 -25.16 11.58
CA SER A 204 17.66 -24.03 11.23
C SER A 204 18.64 -23.67 12.36
N GLY A 205 18.27 -23.98 13.62
CA GLY A 205 19.05 -23.61 14.82
C GLY A 205 19.16 -22.11 15.07
N LYS A 206 18.39 -21.27 14.37
CA LYS A 206 18.42 -19.80 14.49
C LYS A 206 17.10 -19.29 15.09
N ASP A 207 17.19 -18.48 16.15
CA ASP A 207 16.02 -17.87 16.79
C ASP A 207 15.14 -17.07 15.81
N ALA A 208 15.78 -16.30 14.92
CA ALA A 208 15.07 -15.51 13.92
C ALA A 208 14.29 -16.36 12.89
N ASP A 209 14.79 -17.55 12.57
CA ASP A 209 14.13 -18.49 11.65
C ASP A 209 12.97 -19.19 12.40
N MET A 210 13.14 -19.50 13.69
CA MET A 210 12.07 -20.03 14.55
C MET A 210 10.92 -19.04 14.75
N GLU A 211 11.22 -17.75 14.97
CA GLU A 211 10.23 -16.66 15.03
C GLU A 211 9.45 -16.57 13.71
N LEU A 212 10.15 -16.56 12.57
CA LEU A 212 9.52 -16.56 11.25
C LEU A 212 8.65 -17.80 11.03
N SER A 213 9.14 -18.99 11.37
CA SER A 213 8.38 -20.24 11.29
C SER A 213 7.10 -20.16 12.11
N GLN A 214 7.17 -19.65 13.35
CA GLN A 214 5.99 -19.49 14.19
C GLN A 214 4.96 -18.56 13.56
N PHE A 215 5.39 -17.39 13.07
CA PHE A 215 4.51 -16.46 12.37
C PHE A 215 3.85 -17.10 11.14
N LEU A 216 4.62 -17.76 10.28
CA LEU A 216 4.11 -18.37 9.05
C LEU A 216 3.02 -19.40 9.34
N ARG A 217 3.21 -20.25 10.36
CA ARG A 217 2.17 -21.18 10.83
C ARG A 217 0.93 -20.46 11.34
N MET A 218 1.10 -19.46 12.21
CA MET A 218 -0.03 -18.69 12.77
C MET A 218 -0.80 -17.95 11.68
N ARG A 219 -0.12 -17.42 10.66
CA ARG A 219 -0.76 -16.77 9.52
C ARG A 219 -1.53 -17.77 8.64
N ALA A 220 -0.98 -18.96 8.42
CA ALA A 220 -1.68 -20.03 7.71
C ALA A 220 -2.99 -20.44 8.43
N GLU A 221 -2.94 -20.59 9.74
CA GLU A 221 -4.10 -20.90 10.59
C GLU A 221 -5.12 -19.75 10.59
N ALA A 222 -4.66 -18.50 10.75
CA ALA A 222 -5.50 -17.31 10.71
C ALA A 222 -6.32 -17.19 9.42
N ILE A 223 -5.70 -17.49 8.27
CA ILE A 223 -6.35 -17.44 6.96
C ILE A 223 -7.43 -18.53 6.82
N MET A 224 -7.25 -19.70 7.43
CA MET A 224 -8.25 -20.78 7.42
C MET A 224 -9.39 -20.56 8.42
N MET A 225 -9.15 -19.82 9.50
CA MET A 225 -10.09 -19.66 10.61
C MET A 225 -10.72 -18.27 10.69
N ASN A 226 -10.31 -17.34 9.83
CA ASN A 226 -10.75 -15.94 9.84
C ASN A 226 -10.40 -15.18 11.14
N GLY A 227 -9.20 -15.43 11.69
CA GLY A 227 -8.75 -14.86 12.98
C GLY A 227 -7.32 -14.32 12.92
N TYR A 228 -7.16 -13.07 12.48
CA TYR A 228 -5.87 -12.51 12.08
C TYR A 228 -5.03 -11.89 13.22
N GLN A 229 -5.69 -11.31 14.23
CA GLN A 229 -5.02 -10.52 15.27
C GLN A 229 -3.83 -11.24 15.95
N PRO A 230 -3.92 -12.52 16.36
CA PRO A 230 -2.78 -13.19 16.97
C PRO A 230 -1.56 -13.28 16.05
N SER A 231 -1.80 -13.50 14.74
CA SER A 231 -0.73 -13.58 13.75
C SER A 231 -0.15 -12.22 13.41
N ASP A 232 -0.94 -11.15 13.44
CA ASP A 232 -0.46 -9.76 13.25
C ASP A 232 0.43 -9.31 14.41
N ILE A 233 0.05 -9.66 15.65
CA ILE A 233 0.88 -9.41 16.83
C ILE A 233 2.20 -10.18 16.73
N GLU A 234 2.17 -11.43 16.24
CA GLU A 234 3.39 -12.21 16.03
C GLU A 234 4.26 -11.64 14.90
N TRP A 235 3.65 -11.17 13.81
CA TRP A 235 4.35 -10.51 12.70
C TRP A 235 5.13 -9.27 13.16
N LEU A 236 4.56 -8.46 14.05
CA LEU A 236 5.24 -7.30 14.64
C LEU A 236 6.48 -7.68 15.46
N LYS A 237 6.64 -8.94 15.88
CA LYS A 237 7.85 -9.41 16.58
C LYS A 237 8.99 -9.72 15.62
N LEU A 238 8.71 -9.91 14.32
CA LEU A 238 9.72 -10.21 13.30
C LEU A 238 10.63 -9.01 13.06
N LYS A 239 11.75 -8.97 13.77
CA LYS A 239 12.77 -7.91 13.67
C LYS A 239 14.09 -8.44 13.11
N LYS A 240 14.38 -9.73 13.31
CA LYS A 240 15.70 -10.32 13.07
C LYS A 240 15.75 -11.27 11.87
N SER A 241 14.61 -11.77 11.39
CA SER A 241 14.56 -12.65 10.22
C SER A 241 15.10 -11.94 8.98
N ASN A 242 15.80 -12.68 8.11
CA ASN A 242 16.19 -12.13 6.80
C ASN A 242 15.01 -12.06 5.83
N LEU A 243 14.02 -12.95 6.01
CA LEU A 243 12.80 -12.99 5.21
C LEU A 243 11.64 -12.36 5.97
N ASP A 244 10.70 -11.80 5.21
CA ASP A 244 9.44 -11.32 5.73
C ASP A 244 8.34 -11.51 4.68
N ILE A 245 7.09 -11.55 5.14
CA ILE A 245 5.93 -11.61 4.25
C ILE A 245 4.77 -10.88 4.91
N ILE A 246 4.12 -10.04 4.11
CA ILE A 246 2.77 -9.53 4.37
C ILE A 246 1.87 -10.35 3.45
N ILE A 247 0.88 -11.07 3.99
CA ILE A 247 -0.05 -11.88 3.19
C ILE A 247 -1.39 -12.03 3.90
N GLY A 248 -2.48 -11.85 3.17
CA GLY A 248 -3.84 -12.01 3.69
C GLY A 248 -4.77 -10.89 3.20
N PRO A 249 -5.98 -10.78 3.74
CA PRO A 249 -6.86 -9.65 3.53
C PRO A 249 -6.40 -8.46 4.38
N ILE A 250 -5.96 -7.36 3.75
CA ILE A 250 -5.27 -6.25 4.43
C ILE A 250 -5.99 -4.91 4.23
N GLU A 251 -6.01 -4.40 3.00
CA GLU A 251 -6.51 -3.06 2.66
C GLU A 251 -7.96 -3.13 2.17
N ASN A 252 -8.74 -2.07 2.36
CA ASN A 252 -10.16 -2.02 1.98
C ASN A 252 -10.47 -1.08 0.80
N TYR A 253 -9.44 -0.61 0.07
CA TYR A 253 -9.61 0.39 -0.99
C TYR A 253 -10.39 -0.11 -2.21
N GLU A 254 -10.40 -1.42 -2.45
CA GLU A 254 -11.15 -2.03 -3.54
C GLU A 254 -12.67 -1.99 -3.30
N ASP A 255 -13.11 -1.93 -2.03
CA ASP A 255 -14.50 -1.69 -1.66
C ASP A 255 -14.82 -0.19 -1.64
N LYS A 256 -15.15 0.35 -2.81
CA LYS A 256 -15.60 1.74 -2.97
C LYS A 256 -17.07 1.95 -2.62
N LEU A 257 -17.81 0.90 -2.25
CA LEU A 257 -19.22 0.99 -1.90
C LEU A 257 -19.41 1.32 -0.42
N ASN A 258 -18.79 0.53 0.45
CA ASN A 258 -18.89 0.70 1.91
C ASN A 258 -17.54 0.94 2.59
N GLY A 259 -16.42 0.62 1.95
CA GLY A 259 -15.08 0.76 2.54
C GLY A 259 -14.83 -0.16 3.74
N VAL A 260 -15.43 -1.35 3.76
CA VAL A 260 -15.32 -2.29 4.90
C VAL A 260 -14.60 -3.58 4.49
N ARG A 261 -14.67 -4.01 3.23
CA ARG A 261 -14.18 -5.32 2.82
C ARG A 261 -12.69 -5.29 2.52
N ASN A 262 -11.94 -6.16 3.18
CA ASN A 262 -10.49 -6.26 2.98
C ASN A 262 -10.17 -7.11 1.74
N ALA A 263 -9.27 -6.61 0.91
CA ALA A 263 -8.73 -7.25 -0.27
C ALA A 263 -7.49 -8.09 0.07
N PHE A 264 -7.35 -9.24 -0.57
CA PHE A 264 -6.15 -10.06 -0.47
C PHE A 264 -4.97 -9.40 -1.19
N GLU A 265 -3.83 -9.39 -0.52
CA GLU A 265 -2.56 -8.99 -1.11
C GLU A 265 -1.41 -9.79 -0.50
N ALA A 266 -0.26 -9.75 -1.18
CA ALA A 266 0.97 -10.28 -0.63
C ALA A 266 2.21 -9.51 -1.10
N TYR A 267 3.13 -9.31 -0.16
CA TYR A 267 4.49 -8.84 -0.40
C TYR A 267 5.46 -9.88 0.14
N VAL A 268 6.28 -10.46 -0.73
CA VAL A 268 7.38 -11.35 -0.32
C VAL A 268 8.67 -10.53 -0.27
N LEU A 269 9.31 -10.52 0.89
CA LEU A 269 10.31 -9.51 1.24
C LEU A 269 11.61 -10.12 1.76
N ILE A 270 12.72 -9.46 1.42
CA ILE A 270 14.04 -9.71 2.00
C ILE A 270 14.47 -8.46 2.75
N ARG A 271 14.80 -8.61 4.03
CA ARG A 271 15.11 -7.51 4.94
C ARG A 271 16.49 -6.94 4.68
N ASP A 272 16.55 -5.63 4.48
CA ASP A 272 17.79 -4.86 4.48
C ASP A 272 18.10 -4.38 5.91
N LYS A 273 18.87 -5.19 6.64
CA LYS A 273 19.26 -4.89 8.02
C LYS A 273 20.20 -3.69 8.12
N ASP A 274 21.09 -3.53 7.14
CA ASP A 274 22.09 -2.46 7.14
C ASP A 274 21.42 -1.10 6.99
N TRP A 275 20.38 -1.02 6.16
CA TRP A 275 19.56 0.18 6.04
C TRP A 275 18.61 0.36 7.22
N GLY A 276 17.96 -0.72 7.68
CA GLY A 276 17.07 -0.69 8.84
C GLY A 276 17.74 -0.10 10.08
N SER A 277 18.96 -0.52 10.41
CA SER A 277 19.71 0.00 11.57
C SER A 277 20.02 1.49 11.48
N LYS A 278 20.08 2.09 10.27
CA LYS A 278 20.23 3.54 10.11
C LYS A 278 18.96 4.30 10.50
N LEU A 279 17.80 3.63 10.45
CA LEU A 279 16.49 4.22 10.70
C LEU A 279 16.04 4.07 12.15
N ASP A 280 16.49 3.04 12.87
CA ASP A 280 16.08 2.75 14.25
C ASP A 280 16.22 3.95 15.18
N LYS A 281 17.27 4.77 14.97
CA LYS A 281 17.49 5.99 15.76
C LYS A 281 16.37 7.03 15.60
N TYR A 282 15.64 7.07 14.49
CA TYR A 282 14.58 8.05 14.27
C TYR A 282 13.34 7.79 15.14
N ILE A 283 13.16 6.55 15.61
CA ILE A 283 12.07 6.20 16.53
C ILE A 283 12.21 6.94 17.87
N SER A 284 13.44 7.15 18.36
CA SER A 284 13.65 7.89 19.62
C SER A 284 13.35 9.38 19.49
N PHE A 285 13.40 9.95 18.27
CA PHE A 285 13.06 11.36 18.01
C PHE A 285 11.56 11.62 17.91
N LEU A 286 10.70 10.60 17.72
CA LEU A 286 9.26 10.82 17.52
C LEU A 286 8.57 11.69 18.59
N PRO A 287 8.83 11.52 19.91
CA PRO A 287 8.19 12.36 20.93
C PRO A 287 8.64 13.82 20.82
N GLU A 288 9.91 14.05 20.47
CA GLU A 288 10.43 15.39 20.24
C GLU A 288 9.81 16.02 18.99
N LEU A 289 9.74 15.27 17.89
CA LEU A 289 9.14 15.73 16.63
C LEU A 289 7.65 16.10 16.83
N GLN A 290 6.91 15.33 17.62
CA GLN A 290 5.51 15.63 17.99
C GLN A 290 5.39 16.88 18.87
N ALA A 291 6.26 17.04 19.87
CA ALA A 291 6.23 18.24 20.73
C ALA A 291 6.57 19.51 19.94
N ASN A 292 7.43 19.39 18.93
CA ASN A 292 7.94 20.49 18.13
C ASN A 292 7.15 20.76 16.83
N LEU A 293 5.93 20.20 16.71
CA LEU A 293 5.04 20.53 15.59
C LEU A 293 4.84 22.06 15.45
N PRO A 294 4.76 22.61 14.24
CA PRO A 294 4.74 24.05 14.01
C PRO A 294 3.32 24.63 14.14
N VAL A 295 2.69 24.40 15.29
CA VAL A 295 1.30 24.77 15.59
C VAL A 295 1.18 25.23 17.05
N ASP A 296 0.11 25.93 17.41
CA ASP A 296 -0.14 26.35 18.78
C ASP A 296 -0.29 25.17 19.75
N SER A 297 0.01 25.39 21.03
CA SER A 297 0.02 24.34 22.06
C SER A 297 -1.33 23.64 22.25
N ILE A 298 -2.44 24.32 21.95
CA ILE A 298 -3.79 23.74 22.03
C ILE A 298 -3.97 22.54 21.07
N TYR A 299 -3.17 22.47 20.00
CA TYR A 299 -3.20 21.40 19.01
C TYR A 299 -2.16 20.29 19.30
N LYS A 300 -1.42 20.38 20.42
CA LYS A 300 -0.32 19.46 20.78
C LYS A 300 -0.66 18.54 21.95
N SER A 301 -1.94 18.23 22.13
CA SER A 301 -2.40 17.33 23.20
C SER A 301 -1.98 15.87 22.99
N GLU A 302 -1.73 15.47 21.75
CA GLU A 302 -1.38 14.09 21.39
C GLU A 302 0.00 13.69 21.92
N LYS A 303 0.04 12.50 22.53
CA LYS A 303 1.28 11.88 23.01
C LYS A 303 1.66 10.74 22.09
N VAL A 304 2.91 10.71 21.64
CA VAL A 304 3.40 9.60 20.83
C VAL A 304 3.60 8.39 21.72
N ASN A 305 2.92 7.29 21.40
CA ASN A 305 3.30 6.00 21.93
C ASN A 305 4.35 5.36 21.01
N ASN A 306 5.61 5.40 21.44
CA ASN A 306 6.71 4.75 20.72
C ASN A 306 6.76 3.23 20.94
N SER A 307 6.03 2.70 21.93
CA SER A 307 6.10 1.28 22.27
C SER A 307 5.51 0.45 21.12
N GLY A 308 6.38 -0.06 20.26
CA GLY A 308 6.00 -0.93 19.15
C GLY A 308 6.09 -0.31 17.75
N SER A 309 6.36 0.99 17.63
CA SER A 309 6.65 1.60 16.32
C SER A 309 7.96 1.04 15.75
N GLN A 310 7.92 0.63 14.49
CA GLN A 310 9.05 0.04 13.78
C GLN A 310 9.24 0.68 12.42
N LEU A 311 10.50 0.91 12.06
CA LEU A 311 10.94 1.29 10.72
C LEU A 311 11.72 0.12 10.15
N ALA A 312 11.23 -0.48 9.06
CA ALA A 312 11.86 -1.63 8.45
C ALA A 312 12.07 -1.38 6.96
N VAL A 313 13.18 -1.88 6.42
CA VAL A 313 13.56 -1.69 5.02
C VAL A 313 13.69 -3.06 4.38
N PHE A 314 13.14 -3.19 3.18
CA PHE A 314 13.09 -4.44 2.46
C PHE A 314 13.40 -4.23 0.98
N ASP A 315 14.07 -5.22 0.38
CA ASP A 315 13.95 -5.47 -1.04
C ASP A 315 12.75 -6.41 -1.25
N ALA A 316 11.78 -5.97 -2.03
CA ALA A 316 10.60 -6.75 -2.35
C ALA A 316 10.87 -7.62 -3.59
N VAL A 317 10.58 -8.91 -3.49
CA VAL A 317 10.90 -9.89 -4.54
C VAL A 317 9.67 -10.50 -5.21
N TYR A 318 8.48 -10.29 -4.63
CA TYR A 318 7.21 -10.67 -5.27
C TYR A 318 6.05 -9.84 -4.71
N TYR A 319 5.15 -9.39 -5.60
CA TYR A 319 3.88 -8.73 -5.30
C TYR A 319 2.73 -9.55 -5.87
N ALA A 320 1.62 -9.63 -5.13
CA ALA A 320 0.40 -10.28 -5.57
C ALA A 320 -0.84 -9.60 -4.98
N GLY A 321 -1.94 -9.63 -5.72
CA GLY A 321 -3.21 -9.05 -5.28
C GLY A 321 -3.21 -7.52 -5.30
N ASP A 322 -3.90 -6.90 -4.33
CA ASP A 322 -4.22 -5.46 -4.34
C ASP A 322 -3.00 -4.57 -4.55
N CYS A 323 -1.90 -4.84 -3.82
CA CYS A 323 -0.64 -4.10 -3.93
C CYS A 323 0.04 -4.09 -5.31
N ASN A 324 -0.34 -5.04 -6.18
CA ASN A 324 0.21 -5.17 -7.52
C ASN A 324 -0.71 -4.55 -8.59
N ALA A 325 -1.91 -4.09 -8.22
CA ALA A 325 -2.91 -3.61 -9.16
C ALA A 325 -2.65 -2.16 -9.58
N GLY A 326 -2.42 -1.92 -10.87
CA GLY A 326 -2.15 -0.58 -11.38
C GLY A 326 -0.82 0.01 -10.89
N SER A 327 -0.87 1.04 -10.04
CA SER A 327 0.33 1.66 -9.42
C SER A 327 0.94 0.71 -8.38
N LYS A 328 2.27 0.63 -8.33
CA LYS A 328 2.96 -0.25 -7.36
C LYS A 328 3.24 0.47 -6.04
N THR A 329 2.86 -0.14 -4.93
CA THR A 329 3.15 0.33 -3.57
C THR A 329 4.66 0.39 -3.30
N ILE A 330 5.11 1.38 -2.53
CA ILE A 330 6.53 1.56 -2.17
C ILE A 330 6.79 1.60 -0.67
N ALA A 331 5.75 1.81 0.13
CA ALA A 331 5.81 1.75 1.58
C ALA A 331 4.43 1.34 2.10
N VAL A 332 4.41 0.69 3.26
CA VAL A 332 3.18 0.27 3.96
C VAL A 332 3.34 0.46 5.46
N ASN A 333 2.24 0.75 6.16
CA ASN A 333 2.19 0.88 7.62
C ASN A 333 1.11 -0.04 8.20
N LEU A 334 1.53 -1.17 8.78
CA LEU A 334 0.62 -2.25 9.19
C LEU A 334 0.85 -2.69 10.64
N PRO A 335 -0.12 -3.36 11.28
CA PRO A 335 -1.46 -3.72 10.76
C PRO A 335 -2.45 -2.55 10.80
N ASN A 336 -3.55 -2.67 10.04
CA ASN A 336 -4.65 -1.68 10.02
C ASN A 336 -5.53 -1.70 11.28
N ASP A 337 -5.50 -2.79 12.05
CA ASP A 337 -6.30 -2.96 13.28
C ASP A 337 -5.86 -1.96 14.37
N GLU A 338 -6.73 -0.99 14.66
CA GLU A 338 -6.47 0.11 15.61
C GLU A 338 -6.16 -0.37 17.04
N GLN A 339 -6.75 -1.49 17.47
CA GLN A 339 -6.47 -2.05 18.79
C GLN A 339 -5.04 -2.57 18.85
N ILE A 340 -4.60 -3.30 17.81
CA ILE A 340 -3.21 -3.74 17.72
C ILE A 340 -2.26 -2.54 17.61
N GLN A 341 -2.59 -1.52 16.82
CA GLN A 341 -1.75 -0.31 16.74
C GLN A 341 -1.56 0.34 18.12
N LYS A 342 -2.64 0.42 18.91
CA LYS A 342 -2.61 1.01 20.26
C LYS A 342 -1.80 0.20 21.26
N GLU A 343 -1.94 -1.13 21.23
CA GLU A 343 -1.35 -2.04 22.24
C GLU A 343 0.05 -2.53 21.87
N HIS A 344 0.34 -2.70 20.57
CA HIS A 344 1.54 -3.34 20.04
C HIS A 344 2.30 -2.49 19.01
N GLY A 345 1.73 -1.35 18.58
CA GLY A 345 2.34 -0.45 17.61
C GLY A 345 2.16 -0.91 16.15
N THR A 346 2.91 -0.27 15.25
CA THR A 346 2.89 -0.56 13.81
C THR A 346 4.28 -0.72 13.25
N ARG A 347 4.39 -1.36 12.08
CA ARG A 347 5.61 -1.42 11.28
C ARG A 347 5.44 -0.70 9.95
N ARG A 348 6.25 0.34 9.77
CA ARG A 348 6.41 1.06 8.51
C ARG A 348 7.49 0.37 7.69
N SER A 349 7.08 -0.32 6.63
CA SER A 349 7.94 -1.13 5.78
C SER A 349 8.24 -0.36 4.49
N GLN A 350 9.51 -0.08 4.22
CA GLN A 350 9.99 0.65 3.04
C GLN A 350 10.49 -0.34 1.98
N LEU A 351 9.92 -0.31 0.77
CA LEU A 351 10.19 -1.25 -0.32
C LEU A 351 11.27 -0.65 -1.23
N LYS A 352 12.49 -0.63 -0.70
CA LYS A 352 13.68 0.08 -1.17
C LYS A 352 14.02 -0.14 -2.64
N ASN A 353 14.02 -1.38 -3.12
CA ASN A 353 14.31 -1.67 -4.53
C ASN A 353 13.21 -1.15 -5.49
N VAL A 354 11.95 -1.14 -5.05
CA VAL A 354 10.84 -0.56 -5.82
C VAL A 354 10.90 0.96 -5.79
N MET A 355 11.20 1.55 -4.63
CA MET A 355 11.51 2.99 -4.52
C MET A 355 12.65 3.37 -5.46
N ARG A 356 13.73 2.57 -5.49
CA ARG A 356 14.89 2.78 -6.37
C ARG A 356 14.48 2.80 -7.83
N ALA A 357 13.71 1.80 -8.25
CA ALA A 357 13.23 1.71 -9.60
C ALA A 357 12.36 2.91 -10.01
N LYS A 358 11.44 3.38 -9.14
CA LYS A 358 10.66 4.60 -9.41
C LYS A 358 11.55 5.85 -9.46
N PHE A 359 12.53 5.95 -8.56
CA PHE A 359 13.46 7.07 -8.55
C PHE A 359 14.27 7.15 -9.85
N ASP A 360 14.92 6.05 -10.23
CA ASP A 360 15.81 6.00 -11.40
C ASP A 360 15.05 6.16 -12.73
N ASN A 361 13.84 5.59 -12.84
CA ASN A 361 13.09 5.57 -14.10
C ASN A 361 12.07 6.70 -14.22
N MET A 362 11.76 7.42 -13.14
CA MET A 362 10.74 8.48 -13.17
C MET A 362 11.28 9.78 -12.58
N VAL A 363 11.71 9.78 -11.31
CA VAL A 363 12.13 11.01 -10.62
C VAL A 363 13.35 11.64 -11.29
N VAL A 364 14.37 10.84 -11.63
CA VAL A 364 15.58 11.32 -12.31
C VAL A 364 15.26 11.88 -13.71
N PRO A 365 14.57 11.15 -14.62
CA PRO A 365 14.18 11.72 -15.91
C PRO A 365 13.29 12.96 -15.82
N ILE A 366 12.35 12.98 -14.88
CA ILE A 366 11.48 14.16 -14.64
C ILE A 366 12.35 15.34 -14.21
N SER A 367 13.30 15.14 -13.30
CA SER A 367 14.16 16.22 -12.81
C SER A 367 15.01 16.83 -13.92
N GLN A 368 15.46 16.04 -14.90
CA GLN A 368 16.17 16.56 -16.08
C GLN A 368 15.31 17.48 -16.95
N MET A 369 13.98 17.33 -16.89
CA MET A 369 13.05 18.19 -17.63
C MET A 369 12.62 19.43 -16.85
N VAL A 370 12.38 19.29 -15.54
CA VAL A 370 11.70 20.31 -14.75
C VAL A 370 12.59 21.02 -13.75
N ILE A 371 13.70 20.45 -13.30
CA ILE A 371 14.58 21.12 -12.32
C ILE A 371 15.63 21.97 -13.04
N ASP A 372 15.88 23.16 -12.49
CA ASP A 372 16.93 24.06 -12.95
C ASP A 372 18.29 23.32 -13.03
N PRO A 373 19.04 23.42 -14.15
CA PRO A 373 20.31 22.70 -14.32
C PRO A 373 21.29 22.85 -13.15
N ALA A 374 21.32 24.01 -12.48
CA ALA A 374 22.23 24.26 -11.36
C ALA A 374 21.92 23.41 -10.12
N GLN A 375 20.70 22.88 -9.98
CA GLN A 375 20.26 22.12 -8.80
C GLN A 375 20.07 20.62 -9.07
N ARG A 376 20.22 20.16 -10.31
CA ARG A 376 19.96 18.74 -10.66
C ARG A 376 20.86 17.75 -9.91
N ALA A 377 22.09 18.16 -9.59
CA ALA A 377 23.01 17.35 -8.79
C ALA A 377 22.51 17.08 -7.36
N SER A 378 21.58 17.90 -6.87
CA SER A 378 20.95 17.73 -5.56
C SER A 378 19.87 16.63 -5.57
N VAL A 379 19.45 16.15 -6.74
CA VAL A 379 18.48 15.06 -6.86
C VAL A 379 19.17 13.73 -6.61
N ASN A 380 18.91 13.12 -5.45
CA ASN A 380 19.50 11.84 -5.09
C ASN A 380 18.50 10.92 -4.37
N PHE A 381 18.83 9.63 -4.33
CA PHE A 381 17.91 8.65 -3.79
C PHE A 381 17.77 8.70 -2.28
N ASP A 382 18.83 8.98 -1.53
CA ASP A 382 18.75 8.99 -0.07
C ASP A 382 17.77 10.09 0.38
N ALA A 383 17.78 11.23 -0.29
CA ALA A 383 16.78 12.28 -0.14
C ALA A 383 15.36 11.79 -0.48
N PHE A 384 15.17 11.11 -1.62
CA PHE A 384 13.87 10.56 -2.00
C PHE A 384 13.36 9.53 -0.98
N PHE A 385 14.23 8.60 -0.56
CA PHE A 385 13.95 7.56 0.40
C PHE A 385 13.54 8.14 1.75
N ASN A 386 14.33 9.07 2.27
CA ASN A 386 14.05 9.70 3.56
C ASN A 386 12.78 10.56 3.49
N ASN A 387 12.51 11.26 2.39
CA ASN A 387 11.26 12.01 2.23
C ASN A 387 10.03 11.08 2.32
N VAL A 388 10.06 9.92 1.64
CA VAL A 388 8.98 8.92 1.74
C VAL A 388 8.91 8.31 3.14
N MET A 389 10.05 7.96 3.73
CA MET A 389 10.07 7.39 5.09
C MET A 389 9.51 8.36 6.13
N PHE A 390 9.86 9.65 6.06
CA PHE A 390 9.34 10.66 6.97
C PHE A 390 7.89 11.05 6.67
N HIS A 391 7.40 10.87 5.44
CA HIS A 391 5.97 10.91 5.15
C HIS A 391 5.22 9.82 5.96
N GLU A 392 5.70 8.57 5.95
CA GLU A 392 5.11 7.49 6.76
C GLU A 392 5.19 7.74 8.27
N VAL A 393 6.28 8.36 8.72
CA VAL A 393 6.41 8.81 10.12
C VAL A 393 5.37 9.89 10.43
N ALA A 394 5.20 10.86 9.53
CA ALA A 394 4.26 11.97 9.71
C ALA A 394 2.80 11.52 9.75
N HIS A 395 2.42 10.41 9.10
CA HIS A 395 1.10 9.78 9.32
C HIS A 395 0.89 9.37 10.78
N GLY A 396 1.93 8.90 11.46
CA GLY A 396 1.87 8.54 12.88
C GLY A 396 1.80 9.73 13.83
N LEU A 397 2.09 10.94 13.34
CA LEU A 397 2.21 12.16 14.12
C LEU A 397 1.14 13.19 13.74
N GLY A 398 1.08 14.27 14.50
CA GLY A 398 0.05 15.30 14.36
C GLY A 398 -1.15 15.06 15.27
N ILE A 399 -2.33 15.43 14.80
CA ILE A 399 -3.58 15.45 15.57
C ILE A 399 -4.44 14.25 15.17
N LYS A 400 -4.97 13.50 16.15
CA LYS A 400 -5.85 12.35 15.89
C LYS A 400 -7.30 12.64 16.22
N ASN A 401 -7.54 13.44 17.26
CA ASN A 401 -8.87 13.89 17.66
C ASN A 401 -9.02 15.39 17.50
N THR A 402 -10.23 15.87 17.21
CA THR A 402 -10.52 17.30 17.19
C THR A 402 -10.21 17.95 18.54
N ILE A 403 -9.88 19.24 18.56
CA ILE A 403 -9.48 19.95 19.79
C ILE A 403 -10.61 20.02 20.84
N ASP A 404 -11.87 19.84 20.42
CA ASP A 404 -13.01 19.71 21.33
C ASP A 404 -13.20 18.29 21.87
N GLY A 405 -12.40 17.34 21.40
CA GLY A 405 -12.36 15.94 21.84
C GLY A 405 -13.58 15.10 21.43
N LYS A 406 -14.46 15.61 20.57
CA LYS A 406 -15.75 14.94 20.27
C LYS A 406 -15.64 13.84 19.22
N THR A 407 -14.75 13.99 18.25
CA THR A 407 -14.62 13.08 17.11
C THR A 407 -13.16 12.93 16.70
N THR A 408 -12.85 11.83 16.02
CA THR A 408 -11.58 11.73 15.31
C THR A 408 -11.52 12.72 14.15
N VAL A 409 -10.32 13.10 13.72
CA VAL A 409 -10.12 13.97 12.54
C VAL A 409 -10.73 13.32 11.28
N ARG A 410 -10.61 11.99 11.16
CA ARG A 410 -11.17 11.24 10.02
C ARG A 410 -12.68 11.36 9.95
N GLU A 411 -13.38 11.16 11.08
CA GLU A 411 -14.83 11.29 11.17
C GLU A 411 -15.29 12.71 10.86
N ALA A 412 -14.61 13.73 11.42
CA ALA A 412 -14.97 15.12 11.21
C ALA A 412 -14.82 15.56 9.73
N LEU A 413 -13.77 15.09 9.06
CA LEU A 413 -13.45 15.49 7.68
C LEU A 413 -14.07 14.60 6.59
N GLY A 414 -14.55 13.40 6.93
CA GLY A 414 -15.23 12.50 5.99
C GLY A 414 -14.45 12.30 4.68
N ALA A 415 -15.11 12.49 3.53
CA ALA A 415 -14.51 12.30 2.20
C ALA A 415 -13.32 13.23 1.89
N ASN A 416 -13.17 14.33 2.62
CA ASN A 416 -12.07 15.27 2.45
C ASN A 416 -10.83 14.91 3.27
N TYR A 417 -10.95 13.97 4.22
CA TYR A 417 -9.88 13.55 5.12
C TYR A 417 -8.61 13.16 4.37
N SER A 418 -8.71 12.21 3.43
CA SER A 418 -7.53 11.59 2.82
C SER A 418 -6.63 12.61 2.13
N ALA A 419 -7.19 13.53 1.35
CA ALA A 419 -6.37 14.54 0.67
C ALA A 419 -5.62 15.47 1.65
N ILE A 420 -6.24 15.80 2.80
CA ILE A 420 -5.59 16.62 3.83
C ILE A 420 -4.56 15.83 4.61
N GLU A 421 -4.84 14.58 4.96
CA GLU A 421 -3.90 13.71 5.67
C GLU A 421 -2.65 13.43 4.83
N GLU A 422 -2.79 13.16 3.54
CA GLU A 422 -1.66 13.01 2.61
C GLU A 422 -0.85 14.29 2.49
N CYS A 423 -1.53 15.44 2.34
CA CYS A 423 -0.85 16.73 2.27
C CYS A 423 -0.08 17.03 3.56
N LYS A 424 -0.66 16.69 4.72
CA LYS A 424 -0.01 16.80 6.01
C LYS A 424 1.20 15.88 6.08
N ALA A 425 1.08 14.62 5.70
CA ALA A 425 2.17 13.66 5.75
C ALA A 425 3.37 14.10 4.89
N ASP A 426 3.14 14.54 3.66
CA ASP A 426 4.18 15.08 2.77
C ASP A 426 4.89 16.30 3.38
N VAL A 427 4.14 17.31 3.79
CA VAL A 427 4.68 18.59 4.27
C VAL A 427 5.34 18.43 5.64
N LEU A 428 4.70 17.68 6.54
CA LEU A 428 5.22 17.46 7.88
C LEU A 428 6.43 16.53 7.86
N GLY A 429 6.48 15.56 6.95
CA GLY A 429 7.68 14.75 6.71
C GLY A 429 8.88 15.61 6.31
N LEU A 430 8.69 16.58 5.40
CA LEU A 430 9.74 17.55 5.05
C LEU A 430 10.13 18.46 6.21
N TYR A 431 9.17 18.87 7.05
CA TYR A 431 9.46 19.64 8.25
C TYR A 431 10.35 18.85 9.21
N MET A 432 10.07 17.55 9.42
CA MET A 432 10.89 16.66 10.25
C MET A 432 12.28 16.44 9.67
N VAL A 433 12.38 16.20 8.36
CA VAL A 433 13.67 16.16 7.64
C VAL A 433 14.47 17.43 7.89
N THR A 434 13.83 18.59 7.81
CA THR A 434 14.47 19.90 8.06
C THR A 434 15.04 19.97 9.47
N GLN A 435 14.24 19.60 10.48
CA GLN A 435 14.68 19.61 11.87
C GLN A 435 15.86 18.67 12.11
N LEU A 436 15.83 17.47 11.52
CA LEU A 436 16.88 16.47 11.72
C LEU A 436 18.17 16.82 10.98
N VAL A 437 18.09 17.43 9.78
CA VAL A 437 19.27 17.95 9.07
C VAL A 437 19.89 19.12 9.86
N ASP A 438 19.08 20.06 10.34
CA ASP A 438 19.57 21.19 11.15
C ASP A 438 20.27 20.73 12.44
N LYS A 439 19.82 19.61 13.02
CA LYS A 439 20.42 18.97 14.20
C LYS A 439 21.66 18.13 13.89
N GLY A 440 21.98 17.89 12.62
CA GLY A 440 23.03 16.97 12.20
C GLY A 440 22.69 15.48 12.39
N GLU A 441 21.42 15.17 12.68
CA GLU A 441 20.93 13.80 12.87
C GLU A 441 20.57 13.10 11.57
N LEU A 442 20.30 13.85 10.51
CA LEU A 442 20.09 13.33 9.16
C LEU A 442 21.19 13.84 8.24
N SER A 443 21.88 12.93 7.54
CA SER A 443 22.99 13.27 6.65
C SER A 443 22.53 13.96 5.36
N GLY A 444 23.43 14.71 4.72
CA GLY A 444 23.15 15.42 3.47
C GLY A 444 22.84 16.90 3.67
N LYS A 445 22.48 17.59 2.59
CA LYS A 445 22.14 19.02 2.60
C LYS A 445 20.64 19.20 2.45
N LEU A 446 20.08 20.20 3.10
CA LEU A 446 18.64 20.50 3.01
C LEU A 446 18.17 20.75 1.56
N GLU A 447 19.04 21.32 0.72
CA GLU A 447 18.78 21.50 -0.71
C GLU A 447 18.49 20.17 -1.42
N GLU A 448 19.18 19.08 -1.07
CA GLU A 448 18.99 17.76 -1.68
C GLU A 448 17.58 17.23 -1.43
N TYR A 449 17.10 17.34 -0.19
CA TYR A 449 15.77 16.94 0.21
C TYR A 449 14.68 17.75 -0.51
N TYR A 450 14.83 19.07 -0.54
CA TYR A 450 13.84 19.97 -1.14
C TYR A 450 13.80 19.89 -2.67
N VAL A 451 14.95 19.80 -3.33
CA VAL A 451 15.02 19.66 -4.80
C VAL A 451 14.51 18.28 -5.23
N THR A 452 14.88 17.22 -4.51
CA THR A 452 14.37 15.87 -4.79
C THR A 452 12.86 15.78 -4.58
N PHE A 453 12.33 16.37 -3.50
CA PHE A 453 10.89 16.45 -3.27
C PHE A 453 10.19 17.21 -4.41
N THR A 454 10.72 18.36 -4.80
CA THR A 454 10.16 19.17 -5.90
C THR A 454 10.09 18.37 -7.21
N ALA A 455 11.13 17.59 -7.53
CA ALA A 455 11.09 16.69 -8.70
C ALA A 455 10.03 15.59 -8.55
N SER A 456 9.92 14.99 -7.37
CA SER A 456 8.95 13.93 -7.08
C SER A 456 7.49 14.41 -7.08
N ILE A 457 7.21 15.67 -6.73
CA ILE A 457 5.85 16.23 -6.83
C ILE A 457 5.30 16.07 -8.26
N PHE A 458 6.10 16.36 -9.28
CA PHE A 458 5.66 16.20 -10.68
C PHE A 458 5.37 14.74 -11.05
N ARG A 459 6.01 13.76 -10.40
CA ARG A 459 5.65 12.35 -10.55
C ARG A 459 4.26 12.09 -9.96
N SER A 460 4.01 12.53 -8.72
CA SER A 460 2.76 12.28 -8.00
C SER A 460 1.55 13.02 -8.60
N VAL A 461 1.74 14.25 -9.11
CA VAL A 461 0.65 15.03 -9.73
C VAL A 461 0.14 14.38 -11.04
N ARG A 462 0.95 13.53 -11.71
CA ARG A 462 0.51 12.77 -12.89
C ARG A 462 -0.60 11.76 -12.59
N PHE A 463 -0.82 11.42 -11.32
CA PHE A 463 -1.95 10.59 -10.91
C PHE A 463 -3.31 11.33 -10.97
N GLY A 464 -3.31 12.65 -11.21
CA GLY A 464 -4.52 13.42 -11.48
C GLY A 464 -5.24 13.93 -10.22
N ALA A 465 -6.29 14.72 -10.45
CA ALA A 465 -7.07 15.39 -9.39
C ALA A 465 -8.05 14.48 -8.65
N SER A 466 -8.30 13.27 -9.18
CA SER A 466 -9.15 12.26 -8.56
C SER A 466 -8.47 11.53 -7.41
N SER A 467 -7.13 11.47 -7.39
CA SER A 467 -6.35 10.86 -6.31
C SER A 467 -6.17 11.79 -5.12
N ALA A 468 -6.29 11.26 -3.89
CA ALA A 468 -5.98 12.00 -2.65
C ALA A 468 -4.54 12.53 -2.65
N HIS A 469 -3.57 11.69 -3.03
CA HIS A 469 -2.17 12.07 -3.18
C HIS A 469 -1.97 13.14 -4.26
N GLY A 470 -2.71 13.04 -5.38
CA GLY A 470 -2.66 14.04 -6.44
C GLY A 470 -3.15 15.41 -5.95
N ARG A 471 -4.29 15.46 -5.25
CA ARG A 471 -4.82 16.68 -4.63
C ARG A 471 -3.85 17.26 -3.59
N ALA A 472 -3.30 16.43 -2.71
CA ALA A 472 -2.29 16.81 -1.73
C ALA A 472 -1.07 17.47 -2.38
N ASN A 473 -0.51 16.82 -3.40
CA ASN A 473 0.65 17.35 -4.11
C ASN A 473 0.35 18.65 -4.88
N MET A 474 -0.87 18.85 -5.39
CA MET A 474 -1.28 20.13 -5.98
C MET A 474 -1.33 21.25 -4.95
N ILE A 475 -1.90 21.01 -3.76
CA ILE A 475 -1.91 21.99 -2.66
C ILE A 475 -0.49 22.40 -2.31
N THR A 476 0.38 21.41 -2.10
CA THR A 476 1.79 21.65 -1.76
C THR A 476 2.47 22.43 -2.89
N PHE A 477 2.39 21.96 -4.13
CA PHE A 477 3.00 22.65 -5.28
C PHE A 477 2.55 24.10 -5.40
N ASN A 478 1.24 24.36 -5.39
CA ASN A 478 0.69 25.70 -5.53
C ASN A 478 1.10 26.60 -4.37
N THR A 479 1.16 26.07 -3.15
CA THR A 479 1.62 26.83 -1.98
C THR A 479 3.11 27.19 -2.09
N LEU A 480 3.95 26.24 -2.50
CA LEU A 480 5.38 26.47 -2.71
C LEU A 480 5.63 27.48 -3.84
N LEU A 481 4.87 27.40 -4.93
CA LEU A 481 4.98 28.32 -6.06
C LEU A 481 4.57 29.74 -5.66
N ASN A 482 3.42 29.88 -5.01
CA ASN A 482 2.89 31.18 -4.60
C ASN A 482 3.76 31.88 -3.53
N ALA A 483 4.42 31.11 -2.66
CA ALA A 483 5.34 31.64 -1.67
C ALA A 483 6.73 32.00 -2.25
N GLY A 484 7.03 31.58 -3.49
CA GLY A 484 8.36 31.72 -4.08
C GLY A 484 9.39 30.71 -3.56
N ALA A 485 8.94 29.64 -2.90
CA ALA A 485 9.78 28.52 -2.48
C ALA A 485 10.26 27.70 -3.70
N ILE A 486 9.42 27.61 -4.72
CA ILE A 486 9.81 27.18 -6.06
C ILE A 486 9.49 28.31 -7.04
N VAL A 487 10.41 28.57 -7.96
CA VAL A 487 10.28 29.65 -8.96
C VAL A 487 10.43 29.06 -10.35
N ARG A 488 9.36 29.14 -11.14
CA ARG A 488 9.39 28.76 -12.56
C ARG A 488 10.19 29.79 -13.36
N GLN A 489 11.30 29.35 -13.92
CA GLN A 489 12.22 30.12 -14.74
C GLN A 489 11.64 30.34 -16.16
N SER A 490 12.22 31.29 -16.90
CA SER A 490 11.81 31.60 -18.29
C SER A 490 11.99 30.44 -19.26
N ASN A 491 12.96 29.56 -19.02
CA ASN A 491 13.20 28.33 -19.79
C ASN A 491 12.21 27.19 -19.44
N GLY A 492 11.29 27.41 -18.50
CA GLY A 492 10.29 26.44 -18.05
C GLY A 492 10.75 25.46 -16.97
N THR A 493 11.99 25.56 -16.48
CA THR A 493 12.44 24.78 -15.31
C THR A 493 12.07 25.47 -14.00
N TYR A 494 12.17 24.76 -12.88
CA TYR A 494 11.84 25.21 -11.54
C TYR A 494 13.10 25.24 -10.70
N LYS A 495 13.33 26.36 -10.04
CA LYS A 495 14.43 26.55 -9.10
C LYS A 495 13.88 26.61 -7.68
N VAL A 496 14.49 25.87 -6.76
CA VAL A 496 14.15 25.83 -5.34
C VAL A 496 14.93 26.91 -4.60
N ASN A 497 14.22 27.71 -3.81
CA ASN A 497 14.80 28.60 -2.82
C ASN A 497 14.71 27.94 -1.44
N VAL A 498 15.84 27.47 -0.92
CA VAL A 498 15.91 26.68 0.32
C VAL A 498 15.37 27.43 1.54
N ASP A 499 15.72 28.71 1.69
CA ASP A 499 15.30 29.52 2.84
C ASP A 499 13.79 29.80 2.82
N VAL A 500 13.24 30.08 1.63
CA VAL A 500 11.80 30.29 1.46
C VAL A 500 11.04 28.98 1.61
N MET A 501 11.57 27.88 1.07
CA MET A 501 11.01 26.53 1.23
C MET A 501 10.89 26.16 2.71
N LYS A 502 11.94 26.34 3.50
CA LYS A 502 11.94 26.06 4.96
C LYS A 502 10.79 26.76 5.69
N LYS A 503 10.63 28.06 5.47
CA LYS A 503 9.54 28.86 6.07
C LYS A 503 8.17 28.45 5.56
N THR A 504 8.06 28.12 4.28
CA THR A 504 6.79 27.74 3.63
C THR A 504 6.31 26.39 4.11
N ILE A 505 7.19 25.39 4.21
CA ILE A 505 6.89 24.06 4.75
C ILE A 505 6.43 24.16 6.20
N GLN A 506 7.13 24.93 7.04
CA GLN A 506 6.71 25.16 8.43
C GLN A 506 5.31 25.76 8.52
N LYS A 507 5.03 26.81 7.73
CA LYS A 507 3.72 27.48 7.71
C LYS A 507 2.61 26.53 7.24
N LEU A 508 2.83 25.84 6.13
CA LEU A 508 1.85 24.93 5.55
C LEU A 508 1.55 23.74 6.48
N ALA A 509 2.57 23.18 7.15
CA ALA A 509 2.37 22.15 8.16
C ALA A 509 1.46 22.65 9.30
N GLY A 510 1.69 23.87 9.79
CA GLY A 510 0.85 24.49 10.82
C GLY A 510 -0.60 24.68 10.37
N GLU A 511 -0.81 25.18 9.15
CA GLU A 511 -2.15 25.35 8.55
C GLU A 511 -2.91 24.02 8.45
N LEU A 512 -2.26 22.97 7.96
CA LEU A 512 -2.87 21.64 7.81
C LEU A 512 -3.23 21.03 9.18
N LEU A 513 -2.36 21.19 10.19
CA LEU A 513 -2.64 20.77 11.55
C LEU A 513 -3.85 21.53 12.14
N VAL A 514 -3.97 22.84 11.91
CA VAL A 514 -5.14 23.61 12.34
C VAL A 514 -6.43 23.12 11.68
N LEU A 515 -6.40 22.86 10.36
CA LEU A 515 -7.55 22.31 9.63
C LEU A 515 -8.00 20.96 10.22
N GLN A 516 -7.05 20.07 10.50
CA GLN A 516 -7.33 18.79 11.13
C GLN A 516 -7.88 18.95 12.55
N GLY A 517 -7.21 19.74 13.39
CA GLY A 517 -7.58 19.90 14.79
C GLY A 517 -8.94 20.56 14.99
N ASN A 518 -9.31 21.51 14.11
CA ASN A 518 -10.64 22.11 14.16
C ASN A 518 -11.74 21.18 13.65
N GLY A 519 -11.42 20.17 12.83
CA GLY A 519 -12.41 19.27 12.24
C GLY A 519 -13.46 19.98 11.37
N ASN A 520 -13.18 21.19 10.89
CA ASN A 520 -14.13 21.97 10.11
C ASN A 520 -14.13 21.53 8.65
N ASN A 521 -15.09 20.67 8.29
CA ASN A 521 -15.20 20.09 6.95
C ASN A 521 -15.47 21.15 5.87
N ASP A 522 -16.28 22.17 6.15
CA ASP A 522 -16.60 23.22 5.19
C ASP A 522 -15.35 24.05 4.85
N ALA A 523 -14.56 24.41 5.87
CA ALA A 523 -13.29 25.10 5.68
C ALA A 523 -12.29 24.25 4.88
N VAL A 524 -12.24 22.94 5.12
CA VAL A 524 -11.42 22.02 4.33
C VAL A 524 -11.93 21.92 2.89
N THR A 525 -13.24 21.87 2.66
CA THR A 525 -13.83 21.82 1.32
C THR A 525 -13.44 23.06 0.51
N GLU A 526 -13.55 24.25 1.11
CA GLU A 526 -13.10 25.50 0.50
C GLU A 526 -11.59 25.51 0.24
N TYR A 527 -10.81 25.01 1.20
CA TYR A 527 -9.35 24.90 1.06
C TYR A 527 -8.97 24.02 -0.13
N LEU A 528 -9.59 22.85 -0.27
CA LEU A 528 -9.36 21.94 -1.40
C LEU A 528 -9.78 22.59 -2.73
N ALA A 529 -10.96 23.21 -2.78
CA ALA A 529 -11.48 23.84 -4.00
C ALA A 529 -10.57 24.97 -4.52
N THR A 530 -9.88 25.68 -3.62
CA THR A 530 -9.02 26.82 -3.97
C THR A 530 -7.55 26.44 -4.17
N LYS A 531 -7.05 25.40 -3.50
CA LYS A 531 -5.63 25.04 -3.49
C LYS A 531 -5.29 23.79 -4.30
N ALA A 532 -6.20 22.82 -4.42
CA ALA A 532 -5.99 21.57 -5.15
C ALA A 532 -6.33 21.70 -6.66
N ILE A 533 -5.91 22.80 -7.28
CA ILE A 533 -6.14 23.09 -8.69
C ILE A 533 -4.88 22.83 -9.52
N VAL A 534 -5.05 22.57 -10.82
CA VAL A 534 -3.94 22.51 -11.79
C VAL A 534 -3.88 23.85 -12.54
N PRO A 535 -2.93 24.75 -12.23
CA PRO A 535 -2.76 25.98 -13.02
C PRO A 535 -2.42 25.66 -14.48
N SER A 536 -2.82 26.53 -15.41
CA SER A 536 -2.57 26.31 -16.85
C SER A 536 -1.09 26.04 -17.18
N ALA A 537 -0.16 26.73 -16.51
CA ALA A 537 1.27 26.52 -16.71
C ALA A 537 1.71 25.11 -16.26
N LEU A 538 1.24 24.66 -15.08
CA LEU A 538 1.51 23.31 -14.59
C LEU A 538 0.90 22.26 -15.52
N GLY A 539 -0.32 22.47 -16.00
CA GLY A 539 -0.96 21.57 -16.97
C GLY A 539 -0.11 21.37 -18.23
N LYS A 540 0.43 22.45 -18.80
CA LYS A 540 1.36 22.37 -19.95
C LYS A 540 2.65 21.62 -19.64
N ASP A 541 3.20 21.81 -18.44
CA ASP A 541 4.42 21.12 -18.01
C ASP A 541 4.16 19.62 -17.81
N LEU A 542 3.02 19.25 -17.21
CA LEU A 542 2.57 17.86 -17.07
C LEU A 542 2.32 17.20 -18.43
N ASP A 543 1.69 17.89 -19.38
CA ASP A 543 1.51 17.40 -20.75
C ASP A 543 2.85 17.12 -21.43
N LYS A 544 3.84 17.99 -21.22
CA LYS A 544 5.20 17.80 -21.74
C LYS A 544 5.86 16.56 -21.15
N ILE A 545 5.71 16.33 -19.84
CA ILE A 545 6.22 15.12 -19.17
C ILE A 545 5.49 13.87 -19.67
N ASN A 546 4.16 13.92 -19.80
CA ASN A 546 3.39 12.78 -20.29
C ASN A 546 3.74 12.39 -21.73
N LYS A 547 4.16 13.38 -22.55
CA LYS A 547 4.61 13.16 -23.94
C LYS A 547 6.08 12.78 -24.07
N SER A 548 6.88 12.80 -23.00
CA SER A 548 8.33 12.54 -23.10
C SER A 548 8.70 11.05 -23.07
N GLY A 549 7.71 10.16 -22.91
CA GLY A 549 7.95 8.72 -22.76
C GLY A 549 8.48 8.32 -21.39
N ILE A 550 8.49 9.23 -20.41
CA ILE A 550 8.83 8.88 -19.03
C ILE A 550 7.71 7.98 -18.47
N PRO A 551 8.05 6.80 -17.93
CA PRO A 551 7.07 5.89 -17.37
C PRO A 551 6.17 6.53 -16.30
N VAL A 552 4.90 6.13 -16.26
CA VAL A 552 3.96 6.50 -15.18
C VAL A 552 4.15 5.62 -13.95
N ASP A 553 4.41 4.32 -14.15
CA ASP A 553 4.66 3.36 -13.08
C ASP A 553 5.47 2.14 -13.58
N LEU A 554 5.51 1.07 -12.79
CA LEU A 554 6.30 -0.15 -12.99
C LEU A 554 5.41 -1.36 -13.31
N ILE A 555 5.97 -2.30 -14.08
CA ILE A 555 5.51 -3.69 -14.19
C ILE A 555 6.64 -4.58 -13.70
N PHE A 556 6.31 -5.60 -12.91
CA PHE A 556 7.30 -6.48 -12.34
C PHE A 556 7.49 -7.75 -13.18
N GLU A 557 8.73 -8.04 -13.51
CA GLU A 557 9.22 -9.39 -13.82
C GLU A 557 9.69 -10.00 -12.50
N GLN A 558 9.00 -11.03 -12.02
CA GLN A 558 9.15 -11.56 -10.67
C GLN A 558 8.86 -13.07 -10.64
N GLY A 559 9.30 -13.74 -9.57
CA GLY A 559 9.08 -15.16 -9.34
C GLY A 559 10.38 -15.93 -9.12
N LYS A 560 10.27 -17.25 -8.90
CA LYS A 560 11.42 -18.12 -8.57
C LYS A 560 12.52 -18.08 -9.64
N SER A 561 12.15 -18.01 -10.92
CA SER A 561 13.11 -17.95 -12.02
C SER A 561 13.96 -16.68 -12.01
N VAL A 562 13.37 -15.52 -11.67
CA VAL A 562 14.08 -14.24 -11.54
C VAL A 562 15.10 -14.29 -10.40
N LEU A 563 14.80 -15.05 -9.36
CA LEU A 563 15.65 -15.23 -8.18
C LEU A 563 16.63 -16.41 -8.29
N GLY A 564 16.57 -17.21 -9.36
CA GLY A 564 17.39 -18.42 -9.51
C GLY A 564 17.06 -19.52 -8.50
N LEU A 565 15.78 -19.68 -8.14
CA LEU A 565 15.26 -20.62 -7.14
C LEU A 565 14.45 -21.80 -7.74
N GLU A 566 14.71 -22.16 -9.00
CA GLU A 566 14.00 -23.28 -9.66
C GLU A 566 14.35 -24.66 -9.11
#